data_AF-A0A0A2BP49-F1
#
_entry.id   AF-A0A0A2BP49-F1
#
_cell.length_a   1.000
_cell.length_b   1.000
_cell.length_c   1.000
_cell.angle_alpha   90.00
_cell.angle_beta   90.00
_cell.angle_gamma   90.00
#
_symmetry.space_group_name_H-M   'P 1'
#
loop_
_entity.id
_entity.type
_entity.pdbx_description
1 polymer ?
#
loop_
_entity_poly.entity_id
_entity_poly.type
_entity_poly.pdbx_seq_one_letter_code
_entity_poly.pdbx_strand_id
1 'polypeptide(L)'
;MFDHNSGDIIGTEIDENGNLRDCTRGNSSKKRGLPSCNSIIDKRELARSNSLKDSNKQSEKLLTDKVAGVNLFNLPNGSQIRVKSMVKYNDNTGQLIINSQVERVKGNSALFENLFIESKANIIISFLDKDDFELLEPLRLPLNVLKGQAQNISYRKKIGRTTDDIIAVRLQARRTIKSIREYKNIARIESSINF
;
A
#
# COMPACT_ATOMS: atom_id res chain seq x y z
N MET A 1 -42.48 4.39 -28.73
CA MET A 1 -43.46 4.27 -29.84
C MET A 1 -44.64 3.47 -29.31
N PHE A 2 -45.88 3.93 -29.47
CA PHE A 2 -47.08 3.27 -28.95
C PHE A 2 -47.65 2.34 -30.02
N ASP A 3 -47.77 1.05 -29.75
CA ASP A 3 -48.30 0.08 -30.72
C ASP A 3 -49.77 -0.22 -30.40
N HIS A 4 -50.67 0.20 -31.29
CA HIS A 4 -52.13 0.10 -31.10
C HIS A 4 -52.66 -1.34 -31.11
N ASN A 5 -51.87 -2.34 -31.50
CA ASN A 5 -52.33 -3.72 -31.61
C ASN A 5 -52.10 -4.58 -30.35
N SER A 6 -51.27 -4.16 -29.38
CA SER A 6 -51.04 -4.95 -28.16
C SER A 6 -51.11 -4.17 -26.83
N GLY A 7 -51.30 -2.84 -26.87
CA GLY A 7 -51.35 -2.01 -25.65
C GLY A 7 -50.00 -1.89 -24.94
N ASP A 8 -48.92 -2.30 -25.58
CA ASP A 8 -47.59 -2.35 -24.98
C ASP A 8 -46.80 -1.06 -25.23
N ILE A 9 -46.10 -0.58 -24.20
CA ILE A 9 -45.22 0.58 -24.31
C ILE A 9 -43.78 0.07 -24.53
N ILE A 10 -43.26 0.28 -25.74
CA ILE A 10 -41.84 0.04 -26.05
C ILE A 10 -41.06 1.29 -25.66
N GLY A 11 -40.13 1.10 -24.73
CA GLY A 11 -39.15 2.09 -24.31
C GLY A 11 -37.74 1.69 -24.75
N THR A 12 -36.79 2.59 -24.51
CA THR A 12 -35.36 2.38 -24.75
C THR A 12 -34.61 2.68 -23.46
N GLU A 13 -33.75 1.77 -23.02
CA GLU A 13 -32.92 1.94 -21.83
C GLU A 13 -31.45 1.64 -22.14
N ILE A 14 -30.55 2.23 -21.38
CA ILE A 14 -29.10 2.01 -21.50
C ILE A 14 -28.71 0.79 -20.65
N ASP A 15 -28.06 -0.20 -21.26
CA ASP A 15 -27.59 -1.42 -20.59
C ASP A 15 -26.32 -1.23 -19.75
N GLU A 16 -25.85 -2.30 -19.08
CA GLU A 16 -24.62 -2.28 -18.27
C GLU A 16 -23.35 -1.87 -19.03
N ASN A 17 -23.34 -1.93 -20.37
CA ASN A 17 -22.20 -1.60 -21.22
C ASN A 17 -22.31 -0.22 -21.87
N GLY A 18 -23.37 0.54 -21.58
CA GLY A 18 -23.60 1.87 -22.15
C GLY A 18 -24.32 1.87 -23.49
N ASN A 19 -24.84 0.73 -23.96
CA ASN A 19 -25.57 0.65 -25.23
C ASN A 19 -27.07 0.86 -25.03
N LEU A 20 -27.71 1.52 -25.98
CA LEU A 20 -29.16 1.64 -26.02
C LEU A 20 -29.79 0.30 -26.44
N ARG A 21 -30.73 -0.18 -25.63
CA ARG A 21 -31.51 -1.40 -25.89
C ARG A 21 -33.00 -1.13 -25.79
N ASP A 22 -33.73 -1.69 -26.75
CA ASP A 22 -35.19 -1.69 -26.73
C ASP A 22 -35.69 -2.61 -25.61
N CYS A 23 -36.72 -2.15 -24.91
CA CYS A 23 -37.30 -2.86 -23.79
C CYS A 23 -38.80 -2.59 -23.67
N THR A 24 -39.52 -3.48 -22.99
CA THR A 24 -40.97 -3.35 -22.80
C THR A 24 -41.29 -2.88 -21.38
N ARG A 25 -42.22 -1.93 -21.25
CA ARG A 25 -42.82 -1.52 -19.96
C ARG A 25 -44.20 -2.19 -19.80
N GLY A 26 -44.29 -3.20 -18.92
CA GLY A 26 -45.52 -3.98 -18.67
C GLY A 26 -45.30 -5.50 -18.56
N ASN A 27 -46.36 -6.26 -18.25
CA ASN A 27 -46.33 -7.72 -18.01
C ASN A 27 -46.23 -8.59 -19.29
N SER A 28 -46.11 -7.97 -20.47
CA SER A 28 -46.20 -8.61 -21.79
C SER A 28 -44.84 -8.97 -22.43
N SER A 29 -43.73 -8.73 -21.73
CA SER A 29 -42.34 -8.97 -22.17
C SER A 29 -42.11 -10.35 -22.82
N LYS A 30 -42.78 -11.40 -22.34
CA LYS A 30 -42.64 -12.77 -22.86
C LYS A 30 -43.14 -12.97 -24.31
N LYS A 31 -44.10 -12.19 -24.81
CA LYS A 31 -44.66 -12.40 -26.16
C LYS A 31 -43.79 -11.83 -27.28
N ARG A 32 -42.91 -10.86 -26.99
CA ARG A 32 -42.04 -10.19 -27.99
C ARG A 32 -40.56 -10.58 -27.91
N GLY A 33 -40.16 -11.42 -26.95
CA GLY A 33 -38.75 -11.82 -26.78
C GLY A 33 -37.82 -10.69 -26.33
N LEU A 34 -38.37 -9.54 -25.92
CA LEU A 34 -37.61 -8.38 -25.45
C LEU A 34 -37.53 -8.37 -23.90
N PRO A 35 -36.41 -7.93 -23.33
CA PRO A 35 -36.27 -7.77 -21.88
C PRO A 35 -37.20 -6.67 -21.35
N SER A 36 -37.58 -6.76 -20.07
CA SER A 36 -38.29 -5.67 -19.40
C SER A 36 -37.34 -4.51 -19.12
N CYS A 37 -37.81 -3.26 -19.23
CA CYS A 37 -36.97 -2.09 -18.96
C CYS A 37 -36.40 -2.11 -17.53
N ASN A 38 -37.19 -2.56 -16.55
CA ASN A 38 -36.73 -2.71 -15.17
C ASN A 38 -35.59 -3.72 -15.06
N SER A 39 -35.63 -4.83 -15.80
CA SER A 39 -34.53 -5.81 -15.77
C SER A 39 -33.21 -5.28 -16.31
N ILE A 40 -33.24 -4.34 -17.27
CA ILE A 40 -32.04 -3.68 -17.78
C ILE A 40 -31.49 -2.71 -16.72
N ILE A 41 -32.37 -1.94 -16.09
CA ILE A 41 -32.01 -1.01 -15.01
C ILE A 41 -31.40 -1.78 -13.83
N ASP A 42 -32.05 -2.86 -13.39
CA ASP A 42 -31.60 -3.70 -12.28
C ASP A 42 -30.22 -4.31 -12.57
N LYS A 43 -29.99 -4.84 -13.77
CA LYS A 43 -28.68 -5.37 -14.18
C LYS A 43 -27.60 -4.30 -14.22
N ARG A 44 -27.93 -3.08 -14.69
CA ARG A 44 -27.01 -1.94 -14.69
C ARG A 44 -26.64 -1.51 -13.27
N GLU A 45 -27.60 -1.50 -12.35
CA GLU A 45 -27.34 -1.22 -10.93
C GLU A 45 -26.52 -2.32 -10.26
N LEU A 46 -26.78 -3.59 -10.59
CA LEU A 46 -26.00 -4.74 -10.13
C LEU A 46 -24.56 -4.70 -10.66
N ALA A 47 -24.36 -4.38 -11.94
CA ALA A 47 -23.04 -4.20 -12.54
C ALA A 47 -22.26 -3.03 -11.91
N ARG A 48 -22.94 -1.90 -11.66
CA ARG A 48 -22.35 -0.75 -10.94
C ARG A 48 -21.95 -1.12 -9.51
N SER A 49 -22.81 -1.80 -8.77
CA SER A 49 -22.51 -2.23 -7.39
C SER A 49 -21.40 -3.27 -7.33
N ASN A 50 -21.30 -4.19 -8.29
CA ASN A 50 -20.20 -5.14 -8.40
C ASN A 50 -18.89 -4.44 -8.78
N SER A 51 -18.91 -3.49 -9.72
CA SER A 51 -17.74 -2.67 -10.06
C SER A 51 -17.23 -1.86 -8.86
N LEU A 52 -18.14 -1.30 -8.04
CA LEU A 52 -17.81 -0.61 -6.79
C LEU A 52 -17.26 -1.56 -5.72
N LYS A 53 -17.73 -2.81 -5.67
CA LYS A 53 -17.20 -3.84 -4.76
C LYS A 53 -15.81 -4.32 -5.20
N ASP A 54 -15.54 -4.41 -6.50
CA ASP A 54 -14.24 -4.83 -7.02
C ASP A 54 -13.17 -3.73 -6.90
N SER A 55 -13.55 -2.46 -7.07
CA SER A 55 -12.66 -1.33 -6.78
C SER A 55 -12.35 -1.22 -5.28
N ASN A 56 -13.35 -1.42 -4.41
CA ASN A 56 -13.13 -1.48 -2.96
C ASN A 56 -12.28 -2.67 -2.51
N LYS A 57 -12.42 -3.84 -3.15
CA LYS A 57 -11.54 -4.99 -2.88
C LYS A 57 -10.10 -4.77 -3.34
N GLN A 58 -9.88 -4.04 -4.43
CA GLN A 58 -8.52 -3.70 -4.88
C GLN A 58 -7.84 -2.68 -3.98
N SER A 59 -8.56 -1.65 -3.50
CA SER A 59 -8.00 -0.70 -2.52
C SER A 59 -7.74 -1.38 -1.17
N GLU A 60 -8.61 -2.25 -0.67
CA GLU A 60 -8.36 -3.03 0.55
C GLU A 60 -7.16 -3.99 0.43
N LYS A 61 -6.93 -4.60 -0.74
CA LYS A 61 -5.72 -5.41 -1.00
C LYS A 61 -4.44 -4.57 -1.03
N LEU A 62 -4.47 -3.36 -1.60
CA LEU A 62 -3.30 -2.47 -1.65
C LEU A 62 -2.92 -1.91 -0.28
N LEU A 63 -3.88 -1.79 0.64
CA LEU A 63 -3.64 -1.45 2.05
C LEU A 63 -2.98 -2.61 2.83
N THR A 64 -2.97 -3.84 2.30
CA THR A 64 -2.44 -5.04 2.95
C THR A 64 -1.16 -5.59 2.34
N ASP A 65 -0.90 -5.36 1.04
CA ASP A 65 0.35 -5.73 0.38
C ASP A 65 1.49 -4.87 0.91
N LYS A 66 2.34 -5.48 1.74
CA LYS A 66 3.50 -4.84 2.36
C LYS A 66 4.74 -5.30 1.61
N VAL A 67 5.55 -4.36 1.16
CA VAL A 67 6.90 -4.68 0.69
C VAL A 67 7.81 -4.70 1.92
N ALA A 68 8.46 -5.82 2.18
CA ALA A 68 9.33 -6.00 3.34
C ALA A 68 10.66 -6.63 2.96
N GLY A 69 11.71 -6.26 3.68
CA GLY A 69 13.06 -6.79 3.51
C GLY A 69 13.73 -7.00 4.86
N VAL A 70 14.63 -7.98 4.94
CA VAL A 70 15.37 -8.29 6.16
C VAL A 70 16.83 -8.54 5.82
N ASN A 71 17.73 -7.74 6.38
CA ASN A 71 19.17 -7.83 6.13
C ASN A 71 19.93 -7.89 7.45
N LEU A 72 21.06 -8.59 7.45
CA LEU A 72 21.96 -8.74 8.60
C LEU A 72 23.25 -7.98 8.31
N PHE A 73 23.70 -7.15 9.25
CA PHE A 73 24.89 -6.33 9.09
C PHE A 73 25.86 -6.54 10.24
N ASN A 74 27.14 -6.61 9.90
CA ASN A 74 28.22 -6.61 10.86
C ASN A 74 28.67 -5.16 11.06
N LEU A 75 28.72 -4.73 12.32
CA LEU A 75 29.22 -3.42 12.72
C LEU A 75 30.76 -3.46 12.78
N PRO A 76 31.47 -2.32 12.56
CA PRO A 76 32.92 -2.26 12.64
C PRO A 76 33.50 -2.71 14.00
N ASN A 77 32.72 -2.61 15.07
CA ASN A 77 33.08 -3.04 16.42
C ASN A 77 32.86 -4.56 16.68
N GLY A 78 32.57 -5.34 15.64
CA GLY A 78 32.32 -6.79 15.72
C GLY A 78 30.93 -7.19 16.24
N SER A 79 30.07 -6.22 16.56
CA SER A 79 28.67 -6.46 16.90
C SER A 79 27.86 -6.74 15.62
N GLN A 80 26.67 -7.32 15.78
CA GLN A 80 25.80 -7.67 14.66
C GLN A 80 24.39 -7.15 14.90
N ILE A 81 23.81 -6.56 13.86
CA ILE A 81 22.45 -6.05 13.87
C ILE A 81 21.65 -6.65 12.71
N ARG A 82 20.35 -6.79 12.91
CA ARG A 82 19.41 -7.15 11.86
C ARG A 82 18.50 -5.97 11.59
N VAL A 83 18.39 -5.53 10.34
CA VAL A 83 17.45 -4.50 9.92
C VAL A 83 16.27 -5.16 9.22
N LYS A 84 15.07 -4.89 9.71
CA LYS A 84 13.81 -5.29 9.10
C LYS A 84 13.11 -4.04 8.59
N SER A 85 12.98 -3.90 7.29
CA SER A 85 12.33 -2.76 6.67
C SER A 85 10.99 -3.16 6.07
N MET A 86 10.04 -2.23 6.09
CA MET A 86 8.70 -2.41 5.56
C MET A 86 8.18 -1.08 5.03
N VAL A 87 7.58 -1.12 3.85
CA VAL A 87 6.93 0.03 3.22
C VAL A 87 5.45 -0.28 3.06
N LYS A 88 4.62 0.71 3.35
CA LYS A 88 3.17 0.69 3.12
C LYS A 88 2.74 1.98 2.46
N TYR A 89 1.76 1.92 1.59
CA TYR A 89 1.08 3.11 1.10
C TYR A 89 -0.10 3.49 2.00
N ASN A 90 -0.30 4.79 2.20
CA ASN A 90 -1.43 5.36 2.90
C ASN A 90 -2.26 6.19 1.92
N ASP A 91 -3.35 5.61 1.43
CA ASP A 91 -4.26 6.19 0.45
C ASP A 91 -4.84 7.54 0.91
N ASN A 92 -5.11 7.69 2.21
CA ASN A 92 -5.70 8.91 2.75
C ASN A 92 -4.75 10.11 2.68
N THR A 93 -3.44 9.85 2.77
CA THR A 93 -2.42 10.92 2.78
C THR A 93 -1.57 10.95 1.52
N GLY A 94 -1.69 9.99 0.61
CA GLY A 94 -0.84 9.87 -0.58
C GLY A 94 0.63 9.64 -0.25
N GLN A 95 0.93 9.02 0.90
CA GLN A 95 2.31 8.87 1.41
C GLN A 95 2.68 7.40 1.60
N LEU A 96 3.96 7.10 1.39
CA LEU A 96 4.59 5.91 1.91
C LEU A 96 4.89 6.08 3.39
N ILE A 97 4.54 5.07 4.18
CA ILE A 97 4.97 4.88 5.56
C ILE A 97 6.09 3.85 5.54
N ILE A 98 7.31 4.28 5.83
CA ILE A 98 8.50 3.45 5.86
C ILE A 98 8.83 3.14 7.32
N ASN A 99 8.84 1.88 7.68
CA ASN A 99 9.25 1.40 9.00
C ASN A 99 10.53 0.58 8.85
N SER A 100 11.57 0.93 9.59
CA SER A 100 12.78 0.12 9.74
C SER A 100 12.98 -0.22 11.21
N GLN A 101 13.23 -1.49 11.51
CA GLN A 101 13.53 -1.96 12.86
C GLN A 101 14.93 -2.53 12.87
N VAL A 102 15.81 -1.92 13.66
CA VAL A 102 17.16 -2.41 13.91
C VAL A 102 17.10 -3.25 15.18
N GLU A 103 17.43 -4.53 15.07
CA GLU A 103 17.48 -5.49 16.19
C GLU A 103 18.93 -5.81 16.52
N ARG A 104 19.26 -5.83 17.81
CA ARG A 104 20.55 -6.33 18.31
C ARG A 104 20.56 -7.86 18.17
N VAL A 105 21.54 -8.40 17.44
CA VAL A 105 21.73 -9.85 17.28
C VAL A 105 22.92 -10.33 18.12
N LYS A 106 24.04 -9.61 18.04
CA LYS A 106 25.26 -9.89 18.79
C LYS A 106 25.88 -8.56 19.24
N GLY A 107 26.44 -8.53 20.44
CA GLY A 107 27.10 -7.34 21.00
C GLY A 107 26.43 -6.84 22.28
N ASN A 108 27.08 -5.89 22.97
CA ASN A 108 26.59 -5.29 24.21
C ASN A 108 25.45 -4.28 23.95
N SER A 109 24.51 -4.16 24.88
CA SER A 109 23.46 -3.13 24.91
C SER A 109 24.05 -1.72 24.79
N ALA A 110 25.12 -1.39 25.53
CA ALA A 110 25.74 -0.05 25.48
C ALA A 110 26.31 0.28 24.08
N LEU A 111 26.99 -0.67 23.45
CA LEU A 111 27.51 -0.49 22.08
C LEU A 111 26.37 -0.35 21.06
N PHE A 112 25.26 -1.06 21.28
CA PHE A 112 24.07 -0.94 20.44
C PHE A 112 23.38 0.41 20.63
N GLU A 113 23.30 0.92 21.85
CA GLU A 113 22.73 2.23 22.15
C GLU A 113 23.56 3.36 21.53
N ASN A 114 24.90 3.28 21.60
CA ASN A 114 25.79 4.27 20.98
C ASN A 114 25.60 4.40 19.46
N LEU A 115 25.09 3.36 18.79
CA LEU A 115 24.71 3.42 17.38
C LEU A 115 23.66 4.51 17.11
N PHE A 116 22.82 4.83 18.09
CA PHE A 116 21.73 5.80 17.99
C PHE A 116 22.08 7.17 18.58
N ILE A 117 23.23 7.30 19.24
CA ILE A 117 23.68 8.53 19.92
C ILE A 117 24.87 9.16 19.18
N GLU A 118 25.88 8.36 18.84
CA GLU A 118 27.18 8.85 18.35
C GLU A 118 27.41 8.57 16.86
N SER A 119 26.76 7.54 16.33
CA SER A 119 27.00 7.09 14.96
C SER A 119 26.64 8.14 13.91
N LYS A 120 27.39 8.13 12.80
CA LYS A 120 27.03 8.85 11.57
C LYS A 120 26.34 7.94 10.54
N ALA A 121 26.14 6.67 10.89
CA ALA A 121 25.62 5.67 10.00
C ALA A 121 24.17 5.93 9.60
N ASN A 122 23.81 5.48 8.41
CA ASN A 122 22.46 5.60 7.84
C ASN A 122 22.03 4.24 7.29
N ILE A 123 20.76 3.90 7.52
CA ILE A 123 20.10 2.85 6.75
C ILE A 123 19.66 3.50 5.44
N ILE A 124 20.03 2.91 4.31
CA ILE A 124 19.59 3.33 2.99
C ILE A 124 18.53 2.33 2.53
N ILE A 125 17.34 2.84 2.18
CA ILE A 125 16.24 2.05 1.65
C ILE A 125 16.09 2.37 0.16
N SER A 126 16.43 1.41 -0.69
CA SER A 126 16.21 1.48 -2.13
C SER A 126 14.86 0.86 -2.48
N PHE A 127 14.19 1.45 -3.48
CA PHE A 127 12.88 1.01 -3.95
C PHE A 127 13.04 0.46 -5.36
N LEU A 128 12.93 -0.85 -5.51
CA LEU A 128 13.24 -1.56 -6.74
C LEU A 128 11.97 -2.00 -7.45
N ASP A 129 11.97 -1.93 -8.78
CA ASP A 129 10.97 -2.58 -9.60
C ASP A 129 11.24 -4.09 -9.74
N LYS A 130 10.49 -4.71 -10.65
CA LYS A 130 10.55 -6.17 -10.93
C LYS A 130 11.84 -6.58 -11.63
N ASP A 131 12.51 -5.62 -12.27
CA ASP A 131 13.72 -5.79 -13.06
C ASP A 131 14.96 -5.28 -12.27
N ASP A 132 14.80 -5.06 -10.96
CA ASP A 132 15.82 -4.57 -10.02
C ASP A 132 16.33 -3.14 -10.32
N PHE A 133 15.60 -2.33 -11.09
CA PHE A 133 15.92 -0.92 -11.29
C PHE A 133 15.35 -0.03 -10.16
N GLU A 134 16.10 1.00 -9.79
CA GLU A 134 15.70 1.94 -8.76
C GLU A 134 14.61 2.90 -9.27
N LEU A 135 13.42 2.83 -8.66
CA LEU A 135 12.23 3.59 -9.08
C LEU A 135 12.14 4.97 -8.43
N LEU A 136 12.63 5.07 -7.20
CA LEU A 136 12.57 6.27 -6.37
C LEU A 136 13.95 6.51 -5.79
N GLU A 137 14.28 7.78 -5.56
CA GLU A 137 15.53 8.09 -4.86
C GLU A 137 15.57 7.35 -3.51
N PRO A 138 16.70 6.72 -3.17
CA PRO A 138 16.80 5.93 -1.96
C PRO A 138 16.60 6.80 -0.71
N LEU A 139 15.82 6.29 0.25
CA LEU A 139 15.55 6.98 1.50
C LEU A 139 16.68 6.71 2.50
N ARG A 140 17.29 7.79 3.01
CA ARG A 140 18.31 7.71 4.05
C ARG A 140 17.67 7.90 5.42
N LEU A 141 17.84 6.92 6.30
CA LEU A 141 17.38 6.94 7.68
C LEU A 141 18.60 6.99 8.60
N PRO A 142 18.94 8.15 9.18
CA PRO A 142 20.03 8.26 10.15
C PRO A 142 19.78 7.33 11.34
N LEU A 143 20.80 6.61 11.78
CA LEU A 143 20.70 5.87 13.03
C LEU A 143 20.72 6.83 14.24
N ASN A 144 21.45 7.94 14.13
CA ASN A 144 21.46 8.99 15.13
C ASN A 144 20.07 9.63 15.32
N VAL A 145 19.56 9.57 16.56
CA VAL A 145 18.19 10.02 16.89
C VAL A 145 18.04 11.53 16.69
N LEU A 146 19.01 12.33 17.12
CA LEU A 146 18.94 13.79 17.01
C LEU A 146 18.90 14.22 15.53
N LYS A 147 19.76 13.63 14.70
CA LYS A 147 19.76 13.89 13.26
C LYS A 147 18.46 13.46 12.59
N GLY A 148 17.92 12.31 12.96
CA GLY A 148 16.69 11.82 12.35
C GLY A 148 15.44 12.58 12.80
N GLN A 149 15.36 12.99 14.07
CA GLN A 149 14.26 13.82 14.55
C GLN A 149 14.21 15.17 13.84
N ALA A 150 15.37 15.78 13.55
CA ALA A 150 15.46 16.97 12.70
C ALA A 150 14.95 16.74 11.26
N GLN A 151 14.86 15.49 10.82
CA GLN A 151 14.32 15.05 9.52
C GLN A 151 12.90 14.46 9.63
N ASN A 152 12.18 14.72 10.73
CA ASN A 152 10.84 14.20 11.01
C ASN A 152 10.74 12.66 11.06
N ILE A 153 11.83 11.98 11.44
CA ILE A 153 11.84 10.54 11.66
C ILE A 153 11.52 10.27 13.12
N SER A 154 10.55 9.37 13.34
CA SER A 154 10.15 8.94 14.68
C SER A 154 10.94 7.72 15.12
N TYR A 155 11.39 7.71 16.37
CA TYR A 155 12.16 6.62 16.97
C TYR A 155 11.40 6.01 18.14
N ARG A 156 11.38 4.69 18.23
CA ARG A 156 10.81 3.96 19.37
C ARG A 156 11.71 2.80 19.77
N LYS A 157 12.23 2.84 20.99
CA LYS A 157 12.99 1.72 21.57
C LYS A 157 12.08 0.56 21.96
N LYS A 158 12.59 -0.66 21.81
CA LYS A 158 12.04 -1.90 22.35
C LYS A 158 13.01 -2.39 23.42
N ILE A 159 12.48 -2.49 24.63
CA ILE A 159 13.20 -2.92 25.82
C ILE A 159 13.03 -4.44 25.98
N GLY A 160 14.08 -5.11 26.45
CA GLY A 160 14.12 -6.52 26.80
C GLY A 160 13.55 -6.78 28.19
N ARG A 161 14.22 -7.63 28.97
CA ARG A 161 13.77 -7.99 30.32
C ARG A 161 13.97 -6.86 31.34
N THR A 162 14.99 -6.04 31.15
CA THR A 162 15.31 -4.88 32.00
C THR A 162 15.31 -3.61 31.15
N THR A 163 15.10 -2.45 31.79
CA THR A 163 15.07 -1.13 31.12
C THR A 163 16.33 -0.79 30.33
N ASP A 164 17.45 -1.38 30.74
CA ASP A 164 18.79 -1.10 30.22
C ASP A 164 19.15 -2.06 29.06
N ASP A 165 18.34 -3.11 28.86
CA ASP A 165 18.50 -4.05 27.77
C ASP A 165 17.72 -3.57 26.55
N ILE A 166 18.36 -2.75 25.71
CA ILE A 166 17.76 -2.35 24.44
C ILE A 166 17.98 -3.47 23.42
N ILE A 167 16.87 -4.06 22.96
CA ILE A 167 16.90 -5.19 22.01
C ILE A 167 16.61 -4.75 20.57
N ALA A 168 15.88 -3.65 20.39
CA ALA A 168 15.64 -3.08 19.07
C ALA A 168 15.26 -1.60 19.13
N VAL A 169 15.46 -0.90 18.02
CA VAL A 169 14.95 0.46 17.79
C VAL A 169 14.19 0.48 16.46
N ARG A 170 12.96 0.99 16.51
CA ARG A 170 12.14 1.24 15.32
C ARG A 170 12.29 2.68 14.89
N LEU A 171 12.55 2.88 13.61
CA LEU A 171 12.54 4.14 12.89
C LEU A 171 11.31 4.16 11.99
N GLN A 172 10.57 5.26 12.00
CA GLN A 172 9.43 5.48 11.12
C GLN A 172 9.59 6.81 10.40
N ALA A 173 9.57 6.74 9.08
CA ALA A 173 9.61 7.90 8.19
C ALA A 173 8.39 7.90 7.27
N ARG A 174 8.14 9.06 6.66
CA ARG A 174 7.11 9.23 5.64
C ARG A 174 7.72 9.83 4.40
N ARG A 175 7.25 9.39 3.23
CA ARG A 175 7.66 9.93 1.94
C ARG A 175 6.43 10.16 1.08
N THR A 176 6.32 11.33 0.47
CA THR A 176 5.29 11.61 -0.53
C THR A 176 5.63 10.91 -1.84
N ILE A 177 4.61 10.37 -2.50
CA ILE A 177 4.73 9.79 -3.84
C ILE A 177 3.70 10.41 -4.77
N LYS A 178 3.93 10.33 -6.08
CA LYS A 178 3.07 10.96 -7.08
C LYS A 178 1.70 10.29 -7.17
N SER A 179 1.65 8.96 -6.99
CA SER A 179 0.40 8.21 -7.08
C SER A 179 0.51 6.79 -6.53
N ILE A 180 -0.64 6.15 -6.30
CA ILE A 180 -0.72 4.72 -5.98
C ILE A 180 -0.11 3.82 -7.07
N ARG A 181 -0.08 4.27 -8.35
CA ARG A 181 0.56 3.53 -9.44
C ARG A 181 2.08 3.44 -9.23
N GLU A 182 2.69 4.50 -8.71
CA GLU A 182 4.11 4.52 -8.36
C GLU A 182 4.41 3.50 -7.25
N TYR A 183 3.56 3.41 -6.23
CA TYR A 183 3.66 2.36 -5.21
C TYR A 183 3.54 0.94 -5.79
N LYS A 184 2.56 0.71 -6.67
CA LYS A 184 2.33 -0.61 -7.31
C LYS A 184 3.52 -1.11 -8.12
N ASN A 185 4.39 -0.20 -8.58
CA ASN A 185 5.59 -0.57 -9.33
C ASN A 185 6.73 -1.03 -8.42
N ILE A 186 6.70 -0.66 -7.12
CA ILE A 186 7.70 -1.11 -6.15
C ILE A 186 7.47 -2.60 -5.90
N ALA A 187 8.34 -3.43 -6.46
CA ALA A 187 8.29 -4.87 -6.29
C ALA A 187 9.04 -5.31 -5.02
N ARG A 188 10.18 -4.66 -4.73
CA ARG A 188 11.04 -4.98 -3.59
C ARG A 188 11.62 -3.72 -2.96
N ILE A 189 11.94 -3.82 -1.67
CA ILE A 189 12.83 -2.87 -1.02
C ILE A 189 14.11 -3.58 -0.60
N GLU A 190 15.22 -2.87 -0.72
CA GLU A 190 16.50 -3.34 -0.23
C GLU A 190 17.02 -2.37 0.82
N SER A 191 17.58 -2.93 1.89
CA SER A 191 18.23 -2.15 2.93
C SER A 191 19.73 -2.35 2.85
N SER A 192 20.48 -1.26 2.91
CA SER A 192 21.92 -1.26 3.12
C SER A 192 22.27 -0.32 4.27
N ILE A 193 23.49 -0.43 4.81
CA ILE A 193 23.99 0.48 5.83
C ILE A 193 25.27 1.10 5.32
N ASN A 194 25.33 2.43 5.41
CA ASN A 194 26.54 3.20 5.22
C ASN A 194 27.03 3.65 6.61
N PHE A 195 28.25 3.27 7.00
CA PHE A 195 28.84 3.54 8.32
C PHE A 195 29.65 4.84 8.33
#